data_AF-A0A317WQZ0-F1
#
_entry.id   AF-A0A317WQZ0-F1
#
_cell.length_a   1.000
_cell.length_b   1.000
_cell.length_c   1.000
_cell.angle_alpha   90.00
_cell.angle_beta   90.00
_cell.angle_gamma   90.00
#
_symmetry.space_group_name_H-M   'P 1'
#
loop_
_entity.id
_entity.type
_entity.pdbx_description
1 polymer ?
#
loop_
_entity_poly.entity_id
_entity_poly.type
_entity_poly.pdbx_seq_one_letter_code
_entity_poly.pdbx_strand_id
1 'polypeptide(L)'
;MALRDALFDNMGHGALHEVLGPKTTGTLNLHRQFQSRGNIDFLLTLSSTTGVLGKISQAAYTVGSAFQDALARYCVSQDLPSTAIDLGIVRSVGAIADMRDLTRHLERPGFSVHKKDDLLHLIQAAIQSSQSQATSFE
;
A
#
# COMPACT_ATOMS: atom_id res chain seq x y z
N MET A 1 -7.01 -4.84 7.74
CA MET A 1 -6.82 -5.18 6.32
C MET A 1 -7.92 -6.14 5.92
N ALA A 2 -8.70 -5.83 4.89
CA ALA A 2 -9.73 -6.72 4.35
C ALA A 2 -9.17 -7.42 3.11
N LEU A 3 -9.28 -8.74 3.05
CA LEU A 3 -8.85 -9.58 1.94
C LEU A 3 -9.96 -10.58 1.61
N ARG A 4 -10.34 -10.64 0.33
CA ARG A 4 -11.34 -11.56 -0.21
C ARG A 4 -10.82 -12.08 -1.55
N ASP A 5 -10.06 -13.16 -1.48
CA ASP A 5 -9.47 -13.74 -2.68
C ASP A 5 -10.54 -14.50 -3.47
N ALA A 6 -10.77 -14.08 -4.71
CA ALA A 6 -11.69 -14.70 -5.65
C ALA A 6 -11.27 -14.34 -7.07
N LEU A 7 -11.47 -15.25 -8.02
CA LEU A 7 -11.47 -14.88 -9.44
C LEU A 7 -12.45 -13.73 -9.66
N PHE A 8 -12.10 -12.80 -10.55
CA PHE A 8 -12.89 -11.60 -10.76
C PHE A 8 -14.36 -11.90 -11.09
N ASP A 9 -14.60 -12.90 -11.94
CA ASP A 9 -15.95 -13.33 -12.33
C ASP A 9 -16.80 -13.85 -11.15
N ASN A 10 -16.15 -14.31 -10.08
CA ASN A 10 -16.80 -14.80 -8.87
C ASN A 10 -16.79 -13.77 -7.73
N MET A 11 -16.28 -12.56 -7.97
CA MET A 11 -16.16 -11.53 -6.95
C MET A 11 -17.46 -10.73 -6.84
N GLY A 12 -18.21 -11.00 -5.77
CA GLY A 12 -19.42 -10.25 -5.47
C GLY A 12 -19.15 -8.77 -5.15
N HIS A 13 -20.08 -7.89 -5.52
CA HIS A 13 -20.01 -6.44 -5.28
C HIS A 13 -19.67 -6.08 -3.82
N GLY A 14 -20.30 -6.75 -2.85
CA GLY A 14 -20.02 -6.50 -1.43
C GLY A 14 -18.56 -6.78 -1.04
N ALA A 15 -17.99 -7.89 -1.52
CA ALA A 15 -16.60 -8.26 -1.26
C ALA A 15 -15.62 -7.29 -1.93
N LEU A 16 -15.93 -6.84 -3.15
CA LEU A 16 -15.14 -5.83 -3.86
C LEU A 16 -15.07 -4.53 -3.05
N HIS A 17 -16.23 -4.01 -2.59
CA HIS A 17 -16.29 -2.80 -1.77
C HIS A 17 -15.62 -2.95 -0.40
N GLU A 18 -15.79 -4.11 0.26
CA GLU A 18 -15.15 -4.41 1.55
C GLU A 18 -13.62 -4.33 1.44
N VAL A 19 -13.03 -4.91 0.39
CA VAL A 19 -11.58 -4.91 0.17
C VAL A 19 -11.06 -3.54 -0.26
N LEU A 20 -11.78 -2.85 -1.16
CA LEU A 20 -11.35 -1.56 -1.69
C LEU A 20 -11.47 -0.42 -0.66
N GLY A 21 -12.53 -0.41 0.14
CA GLY A 21 -12.91 0.73 0.98
C GLY A 21 -11.76 1.28 1.85
N PRO A 22 -11.01 0.44 2.60
CA PRO A 22 -9.91 0.91 3.43
C PRO A 22 -8.77 1.57 2.64
N LYS A 23 -8.43 1.02 1.46
CA LYS A 23 -7.31 1.51 0.63
C LYS A 23 -7.69 2.67 -0.27
N THR A 24 -8.96 2.78 -0.65
CA THR A 24 -9.48 3.81 -1.55
C THR A 24 -10.11 4.96 -0.76
N THR A 25 -11.38 4.81 -0.36
CA THR A 25 -12.12 5.80 0.43
C THR A 25 -11.37 6.19 1.70
N GLY A 26 -10.78 5.23 2.40
CA GLY A 26 -10.00 5.50 3.61
C GLY A 26 -8.84 6.45 3.38
N THR A 27 -7.98 6.17 2.39
CA THR A 27 -6.81 7.04 2.11
C THR A 27 -7.21 8.36 1.48
N LEU A 28 -8.24 8.40 0.65
CA LEU A 28 -8.76 9.63 0.08
C LEU A 28 -9.31 10.57 1.16
N ASN A 29 -9.98 10.02 2.18
CA ASN A 29 -10.45 10.80 3.31
C ASN A 29 -9.29 11.38 4.13
N LEU A 30 -8.21 10.61 4.35
CA LEU A 30 -7.00 11.13 5.00
C LEU A 30 -6.38 12.27 4.20
N HIS A 31 -6.20 12.10 2.89
CA HIS A 31 -5.69 13.15 2.02
C HIS A 31 -6.52 14.44 2.13
N ARG A 32 -7.85 14.36 1.97
CA ARG A 32 -8.75 15.53 2.08
C ARG A 32 -8.63 16.23 3.44
N GLN A 33 -8.54 15.45 4.51
CA GLN A 33 -8.45 16.00 5.86
C GLN A 33 -7.12 16.71 6.11
N PHE A 34 -6.00 16.20 5.57
CA PHE A 34 -4.68 16.79 5.78
C PHE A 34 -4.35 17.91 4.79
N GLN A 35 -4.87 17.85 3.57
CA GLN A 35 -4.79 18.95 2.60
C GLN A 35 -5.39 20.23 3.18
N SER A 36 -6.52 20.14 3.86
CA SER A 36 -7.18 21.31 4.47
C SER A 36 -6.47 21.87 5.71
N ARG A 37 -5.61 21.09 6.36
CA ARG A 37 -4.89 21.48 7.59
C ARG A 37 -3.48 22.00 7.33
N GLY A 38 -2.88 21.66 6.18
CA GLY A 38 -1.64 22.24 5.67
C GLY A 38 -0.37 21.98 6.50
N ASN A 39 -0.39 21.04 7.46
CA ASN A 39 0.75 20.83 8.36
C ASN A 39 0.90 19.35 8.77
N ILE A 40 1.28 18.49 7.82
CA ILE A 40 1.70 17.12 8.11
C ILE A 40 3.15 16.92 7.70
N ASP A 41 3.91 16.19 8.53
CA ASP A 41 5.30 15.88 8.22
C ASP A 41 5.43 14.82 7.11
N PHE A 42 4.45 13.92 6.99
CA PHE A 42 4.37 12.90 5.95
C PHE A 42 2.97 12.26 5.89
N LEU A 43 2.63 11.74 4.71
CA LEU A 43 1.51 10.82 4.47
C LEU A 43 2.04 9.53 3.83
N LEU A 44 2.17 8.48 4.64
CA LEU A 44 2.66 7.18 4.20
C LEU A 44 1.50 6.20 3.99
N THR A 45 1.43 5.56 2.83
CA THR A 45 0.50 4.47 2.57
C THR A 45 1.24 3.16 2.29
N LEU A 46 0.70 2.07 2.84
CA LEU A 46 1.19 0.72 2.57
C LEU A 46 0.40 0.14 1.40
N SER A 47 0.99 0.24 0.21
CA SER A 47 0.53 -0.41 -1.02
C SER A 47 1.09 -1.84 -1.09
N SER A 48 1.19 -2.40 -2.29
CA SER A 48 1.67 -3.75 -2.51
C SER A 48 2.20 -3.90 -3.92
N THR A 49 3.27 -4.67 -4.07
CA THR A 49 3.77 -5.13 -5.38
C THR A 49 2.70 -5.73 -6.29
N THR A 50 1.60 -6.25 -5.72
CA THR A 50 0.43 -6.73 -6.49
C THR A 50 -0.32 -5.63 -7.24
N GLY A 51 -0.19 -4.35 -6.85
CA GLY A 51 -0.71 -3.19 -7.57
C GLY A 51 -0.01 -2.94 -8.90
N VAL A 52 1.29 -3.30 -8.98
CA VAL A 52 2.13 -3.15 -10.17
C VAL A 52 2.18 -4.42 -11.01
N LEU A 53 2.43 -5.57 -10.36
CA LEU A 53 2.63 -6.85 -11.03
C LEU A 53 1.32 -7.61 -11.30
N GLY A 54 0.25 -7.26 -10.58
CA GLY A 54 -0.97 -8.04 -10.53
C GLY A 54 -0.84 -9.33 -9.72
N LYS A 55 -1.96 -9.86 -9.26
CA LYS A 55 -2.05 -11.20 -8.68
C LYS A 55 -3.40 -11.83 -8.99
N ILE A 56 -3.36 -13.07 -9.48
CA ILE A 56 -4.56 -13.88 -9.72
C ILE A 56 -5.38 -13.92 -8.43
N SER A 57 -6.70 -13.86 -8.59
CA SER A 57 -7.70 -13.84 -7.52
C SER A 57 -7.64 -12.66 -6.54
N GLN A 58 -6.82 -11.64 -6.77
CA GLN A 58 -6.69 -10.47 -5.88
C GLN A 58 -7.02 -9.14 -6.55
N ALA A 59 -7.93 -9.15 -7.54
CA ALA A 59 -8.28 -7.96 -8.33
C ALA A 59 -8.63 -6.73 -7.47
N ALA A 60 -9.51 -6.89 -6.46
CA ALA A 60 -9.87 -5.80 -5.56
C ALA A 60 -8.67 -5.25 -4.78
N TYR A 61 -7.77 -6.12 -4.31
CA TYR A 61 -6.61 -5.71 -3.55
C TYR A 61 -5.56 -5.01 -4.44
N THR A 62 -5.31 -5.55 -5.64
CA THR A 62 -4.46 -4.95 -6.68
C THR A 62 -4.95 -3.55 -7.04
N VAL A 63 -6.25 -3.36 -7.29
CA VAL A 63 -6.82 -2.05 -7.61
C VAL A 63 -6.69 -1.08 -6.44
N GLY A 64 -6.95 -1.54 -5.21
CA GLY A 64 -6.78 -0.73 -4.01
C GLY A 64 -5.34 -0.26 -3.82
N SER A 65 -4.36 -1.12 -4.11
CA SER A 65 -2.94 -0.77 -4.10
C SER A 65 -2.57 0.23 -5.20
N ALA A 66 -2.95 -0.03 -6.44
CA ALA A 66 -2.69 0.89 -7.56
C ALA A 66 -3.31 2.28 -7.33
N PHE A 67 -4.47 2.36 -6.67
CA PHE A 67 -5.07 3.61 -6.24
C PHE A 67 -4.19 4.37 -5.25
N GLN A 68 -3.61 3.70 -4.25
CA GLN A 68 -2.71 4.33 -3.28
C GLN A 68 -1.46 4.89 -3.97
N ASP A 69 -0.91 4.17 -4.96
CA ASP A 69 0.27 4.61 -5.73
C ASP A 69 -0.05 5.85 -6.58
N ALA A 70 -1.25 5.90 -7.16
CA ALA A 70 -1.73 7.07 -7.89
C ALA A 70 -2.01 8.25 -6.94
N LEU A 71 -2.62 8.00 -5.78
CA LEU A 71 -2.93 9.02 -4.79
C LEU A 71 -1.66 9.64 -4.20
N ALA A 72 -0.62 8.86 -3.90
CA ALA A 72 0.64 9.40 -3.41
C ALA A 72 1.28 10.38 -4.42
N ARG A 73 1.31 10.01 -5.71
CA ARG A 73 1.77 10.90 -6.79
C ARG A 73 0.92 12.16 -6.91
N TYR A 74 -0.40 12.03 -6.76
CA TYR A 74 -1.30 13.16 -6.74
C TYR A 74 -1.03 14.09 -5.54
N CYS A 75 -0.87 13.55 -4.33
CA CYS A 75 -0.50 14.33 -3.14
C CYS A 75 0.80 15.13 -3.35
N VAL A 76 1.84 14.49 -3.91
CA VAL A 76 3.11 15.16 -4.21
C VAL A 76 2.92 16.30 -5.22
N SER A 77 2.06 16.11 -6.23
CA SER A 77 1.70 17.18 -7.17
C SER A 77 0.87 18.32 -6.56
N GLN A 78 0.46 18.18 -5.30
CA GLN A 78 -0.27 19.16 -4.50
C GLN A 78 0.57 19.63 -3.30
N ASP A 79 1.90 19.47 -3.37
CA ASP A 79 2.88 19.86 -2.35
C ASP A 79 2.65 19.22 -0.97
N LEU A 80 2.00 18.05 -0.94
CA LEU A 80 1.87 17.25 0.28
C LEU A 80 2.96 16.16 0.33
N PRO A 81 3.73 16.06 1.42
CA PRO A 81 4.78 15.05 1.56
C PRO A 81 4.14 13.67 1.64
N SER A 82 4.16 12.89 0.55
CA SER A 82 3.48 11.59 0.50
C SER A 82 4.27 10.52 -0.22
N THR A 83 4.25 9.31 0.33
CA THR A 83 4.87 8.11 -0.26
C THR A 83 3.91 6.93 -0.18
N ALA A 84 3.86 6.13 -1.24
CA ALA A 84 3.27 4.78 -1.24
C ALA A 84 4.41 3.76 -1.28
N ILE A 85 4.37 2.75 -0.39
CA ILE A 85 5.33 1.64 -0.43
C ILE A 85 4.64 0.42 -1.04
N ASP A 86 5.11 0.00 -2.21
CA ASP A 86 4.73 -1.28 -2.81
C ASP A 86 5.38 -2.44 -2.09
N LEU A 87 4.79 -2.82 -0.95
CA LEU A 87 5.34 -3.87 -0.13
C LEU A 87 5.26 -5.24 -0.83
N GLY A 88 6.40 -5.92 -0.80
CA GLY A 88 6.49 -7.36 -1.01
C GLY A 88 5.97 -8.13 0.21
N ILE A 89 6.37 -9.40 0.30
CA ILE A 89 5.94 -10.26 1.40
C ILE A 89 6.78 -9.94 2.63
N VAL A 90 6.13 -9.67 3.75
CA VAL A 90 6.82 -9.44 5.04
C VAL A 90 6.62 -10.67 5.92
N ARG A 91 7.72 -11.30 6.35
CA ARG A 91 7.72 -12.40 7.33
C ARG A 91 7.43 -11.86 8.74
N SER A 92 6.96 -12.75 9.61
CA SER A 92 6.84 -12.59 11.05
C SER A 92 5.91 -11.48 11.60
N VAL A 93 5.24 -10.68 10.75
CA VAL A 93 4.23 -9.68 11.16
C VAL A 93 3.14 -9.56 10.09
N GLY A 94 1.89 -9.28 10.48
CA GLY A 94 0.76 -9.04 9.56
C GLY A 94 -0.01 -10.31 9.17
N ALA A 95 -0.93 -10.21 8.19
CA ALA A 95 -1.86 -11.29 7.84
C ALA A 95 -1.21 -12.61 7.37
N ILE A 96 0.09 -12.57 7.03
CA ILE A 96 0.87 -13.74 6.58
C ILE A 96 1.62 -14.41 7.75
N ALA A 97 1.72 -13.75 8.91
CA ALA A 97 2.43 -14.30 10.07
C ALA A 97 1.82 -15.61 10.60
N ASP A 98 0.49 -15.78 10.46
CA ASP A 98 -0.23 -16.99 10.87
C ASP A 98 -0.21 -18.10 9.83
N MET A 99 0.22 -17.83 8.59
CA MET A 99 0.23 -18.79 7.48
C MET A 99 1.64 -19.35 7.22
N ARG A 100 2.21 -20.01 8.23
CA ARG A 100 3.60 -20.52 8.21
C ARG A 100 3.91 -21.41 6.99
N ASP A 101 2.94 -22.20 6.53
CA ASP A 101 3.11 -23.08 5.36
C ASP A 101 3.02 -22.34 4.01
N LEU A 102 2.32 -21.19 3.96
CA LEU A 102 2.17 -20.40 2.74
C LEU A 102 3.47 -19.69 2.35
N THR A 103 4.28 -19.32 3.35
CA THR A 103 5.58 -18.64 3.13
C THR A 103 6.51 -19.43 2.21
N ARG A 104 6.49 -20.76 2.25
CA ARG A 104 7.37 -21.63 1.44
C ARG A 104 6.94 -21.70 -0.04
N HIS A 105 5.64 -21.56 -0.31
CA HIS A 105 5.10 -21.49 -1.68
C HIS A 105 5.15 -20.09 -2.28
N LEU A 106 5.28 -19.08 -1.43
CA LEU A 106 5.38 -17.68 -1.82
C LEU A 106 6.81 -17.22 -2.09
N GLU A 107 7.82 -18.01 -1.71
CA GLU A 107 9.20 -17.89 -2.20
C GLU A 107 9.28 -18.32 -3.66
N ARG A 108 8.66 -17.53 -4.52
CA ARG A 108 8.87 -17.62 -5.97
C ARG A 108 10.10 -16.80 -6.35
N PRO A 109 10.91 -17.26 -7.33
CA PRO A 109 11.98 -16.44 -7.89
C PRO A 109 11.42 -15.07 -8.30
N GLY A 110 11.96 -13.99 -7.73
CA GLY A 110 11.55 -12.62 -8.01
C GLY A 110 10.76 -11.91 -6.90
N PHE A 111 10.29 -12.61 -5.86
CA PHE A 111 9.66 -11.97 -4.69
C PHE A 111 10.58 -12.03 -3.48
N SER A 112 11.12 -10.88 -3.07
CA SER A 112 11.89 -10.75 -1.84
C SER A 112 10.96 -10.87 -0.64
N VAL A 113 11.29 -11.79 0.27
CA VAL A 113 10.61 -11.90 1.55
C VAL A 113 11.38 -11.08 2.58
N HIS A 114 10.76 -9.99 3.04
CA HIS A 114 11.37 -9.02 3.93
C HIS A 114 11.19 -9.44 5.39
N LYS A 115 12.21 -9.24 6.22
CA LYS A 115 12.07 -9.33 7.68
C LYS A 115 11.40 -8.06 8.21
N LYS A 116 10.94 -8.11 9.46
CA LYS A 116 10.40 -6.94 10.16
C LYS A 116 11.36 -5.75 10.13
N ASP A 117 12.65 -5.98 10.35
CA ASP A 117 13.64 -4.89 10.40
C ASP A 117 13.82 -4.23 9.02
N ASP A 118 13.74 -4.99 7.93
CA ASP A 118 13.76 -4.45 6.58
C ASP A 118 12.56 -3.54 6.33
N LEU A 119 11.36 -3.93 6.81
CA LEU A 119 10.16 -3.10 6.72
C LEU A 119 10.34 -1.78 7.49
N LEU A 120 10.92 -1.80 8.69
CA LEU A 120 11.15 -0.58 9.46
C LEU A 120 12.13 0.36 8.77
N HIS A 121 13.20 -0.17 8.18
CA HIS A 121 14.12 0.63 7.38
C HIS A 121 13.46 1.21 6.12
N LEU A 122 12.59 0.45 5.44
CA LEU A 122 11.82 0.95 4.30
C LEU A 122 10.86 2.07 4.70
N ILE A 123 10.17 1.95 5.84
CA ILE A 123 9.30 2.99 6.38
C ILE A 123 10.09 4.26 6.68
N GLN A 124 11.25 4.13 7.33
CA GLN A 124 12.12 5.26 7.64
C GLN A 124 12.58 5.98 6.36
N ALA A 125 13.05 5.22 5.36
CA ALA A 125 13.46 5.78 4.08
C ALA A 125 12.30 6.48 3.35
N ALA A 126 11.09 5.90 3.39
CA ALA A 126 9.90 6.46 2.75
C ALA A 126 9.46 7.79 3.39
N ILE A 127 9.57 7.92 4.71
CA ILE A 127 9.30 9.16 5.44
C ILE A 127 10.31 10.23 5.03
N GLN A 128 11.61 9.91 5.07
CA GLN A 128 12.69 10.84 4.70
C GLN A 128 12.54 11.33 3.25
N SER A 129 12.25 10.42 2.31
CA SER A 129 12.04 10.78 0.91
C SER A 129 10.85 11.71 0.71
N SER A 130 9.76 11.54 1.48
CA SER A 130 8.56 12.39 1.34
C SER A 130 8.82 13.83 1.76
N GLN A 131 9.69 14.04 2.75
CA GLN A 131 10.05 15.36 3.24
C GLN A 131 10.94 16.10 2.25
N SER A 132 11.90 15.41 1.62
CA SER A 132 12.76 16.02 0.60
C SER A 132 11.99 16.46 -0.66
N GLN A 133 10.88 15.80 -0.98
CA GLN A 133 10.02 16.19 -2.11
C GLN A 133 9.30 17.51 -1.84
N ALA A 134 8.92 17.78 -0.57
CA ALA A 134 8.26 19.03 -0.19
C ALA A 134 9.23 20.24 -0.17
N THR A 135 10.52 20.04 0.08
CA THR A 135 11.52 21.12 0.19
C THR A 135 12.14 21.56 -1.13
N SER A 136 11.75 20.95 -2.26
CA SER A 136 12.41 21.19 -3.57
C SER A 136 11.91 22.44 -4.31
N PHE A 137 11.11 23.30 -3.66
CA PHE A 137 10.48 24.49 -4.26
C PHE A 137 10.73 25.80 -3.49
N GLU A 138 11.74 25.87 -2.61
CA GLU A 138 12.30 27.13 -2.09
C GLU A 138 13.56 27.54 -2.87
#